data_AF-A0A1B1KJ73-F1
#
_entry.id   AF-A0A1B1KJ73-F1
#
_cell.length_a   1.000
_cell.length_b   1.000
_cell.length_c   1.000
_cell.angle_alpha   90.00
_cell.angle_beta   90.00
_cell.angle_gamma   90.00
#
_symmetry.space_group_name_H-M   'P 1'
#
loop_
_entity.id
_entity.type
_entity.pdbx_description
1 polymer ?
#
loop_
_entity_poly.entity_id
_entity_poly.type
_entity_poly.pdbx_seq_one_letter_code
_entity_poly.pdbx_strand_id
1 'polypeptide(L)'
;MFSGAALSFRDATFNGQIAKFDGANFSGETTSFRSATFSGRATGFHGVTFSGGSISFRGVTFSGGSISFRGSTFSGQTTRFDGATFSGGHTNFRRVTFSGQLTRFDGAIFSGSASFQKSYFGSGDVSFENPKQWDPGPTFDWDTRVPWRSECWKPENVKPLKWPPSAVSR
;
A
#
# COMPACT_ATOMS: atom_id res chain seq x y z
N MET A 1 4.76 18.84 -7.89
CA MET A 1 3.80 19.06 -6.78
C MET A 1 2.41 18.98 -7.37
N PHE A 2 1.50 18.27 -6.71
CA PHE A 2 0.08 18.21 -7.06
C PHE A 2 -0.71 18.78 -5.88
N SER A 3 -1.52 19.81 -6.11
CA SER A 3 -2.24 20.56 -5.09
C SER A 3 -3.61 21.02 -5.59
N GLY A 4 -4.50 21.41 -4.67
CA GLY A 4 -5.89 21.77 -4.94
C GLY A 4 -6.85 21.00 -4.02
N ALA A 5 -8.14 21.33 -4.02
CA ALA A 5 -9.10 20.67 -3.12
C ALA A 5 -9.20 19.15 -3.38
N ALA A 6 -9.20 18.75 -4.67
CA ALA A 6 -9.29 17.34 -5.05
C ALA A 6 -8.35 17.02 -6.22
N LEU A 7 -7.51 16.00 -6.02
CA LEU A 7 -6.64 15.41 -7.03
C LEU A 7 -7.21 14.05 -7.42
N SER A 8 -7.71 13.94 -8.65
CA SER A 8 -8.41 12.73 -9.12
C SER A 8 -7.71 12.11 -10.32
N PHE A 9 -7.33 10.85 -10.15
CA PHE A 9 -6.88 9.91 -11.18
C PHE A 9 -7.80 8.68 -11.18
N ARG A 10 -9.07 8.88 -10.81
CA ARG A 10 -10.06 7.80 -10.77
C ARG A 10 -10.23 7.19 -12.16
N ASP A 11 -10.29 5.87 -12.20
CA ASP A 11 -10.46 5.08 -13.43
C ASP A 11 -9.38 5.33 -14.50
N ALA A 12 -8.29 6.04 -14.14
CA ALA A 12 -7.21 6.35 -15.06
C ALA A 12 -6.43 5.08 -15.42
N THR A 13 -6.00 5.00 -16.68
CA THR A 13 -5.16 3.90 -17.17
C THR A 13 -3.76 4.41 -17.48
N PHE A 14 -2.77 3.83 -16.79
CA PHE A 14 -1.35 4.06 -16.99
C PHE A 14 -0.74 2.80 -17.64
N ASN A 15 -0.83 2.73 -18.98
CA ASN A 15 -0.38 1.58 -19.78
C ASN A 15 0.93 1.81 -20.54
N GLY A 16 1.53 3.00 -20.41
CA GLY A 16 2.87 3.27 -20.91
C GLY A 16 3.89 2.36 -20.24
N GLN A 17 5.07 2.21 -20.85
CA GLN A 17 6.14 1.36 -20.29
C GLN A 17 6.49 1.71 -18.84
N ILE A 18 6.38 3.00 -18.49
CA ILE A 18 6.72 3.53 -17.18
C ILE A 18 5.68 4.59 -16.78
N ALA A 19 5.18 4.53 -15.54
CA ALA A 19 4.49 5.62 -14.87
C ALA A 19 5.28 6.04 -13.63
N LYS A 20 5.74 7.30 -13.55
CA LYS A 20 6.60 7.79 -12.45
C LYS A 20 5.99 9.01 -11.77
N PHE A 21 5.89 8.90 -10.46
CA PHE A 21 5.56 9.97 -9.53
C PHE A 21 6.66 10.14 -8.47
N ASP A 22 7.85 9.56 -8.67
CA ASP A 22 8.93 9.55 -7.70
C ASP A 22 9.24 10.96 -7.16
N GLY A 23 9.36 11.09 -5.84
CA GLY A 23 9.60 12.36 -5.15
C GLY A 23 8.44 13.37 -5.21
N ALA A 24 7.29 13.01 -5.78
CA ALA A 24 6.14 13.91 -5.84
C ALA A 24 5.58 14.21 -4.44
N ASN A 25 4.95 15.37 -4.32
CA ASN A 25 4.14 15.74 -3.17
C ASN A 25 2.68 15.92 -3.64
N PHE A 26 1.77 15.16 -3.04
CA PHE A 26 0.32 15.26 -3.22
C PHE A 26 -0.29 15.87 -1.96
N SER A 27 -0.59 17.17 -2.03
CA SER A 27 -1.02 17.97 -0.88
C SER A 27 -2.47 18.44 -0.95
N GLY A 28 -3.23 17.98 -1.94
CA GLY A 28 -4.65 18.28 -2.01
C GLY A 28 -5.45 17.55 -0.92
N GLU A 29 -6.52 18.16 -0.41
CA GLU A 29 -7.31 17.60 0.71
C GLU A 29 -7.73 16.14 0.45
N THR A 30 -8.04 15.85 -0.82
CA THR A 30 -8.28 14.49 -1.30
C THR A 30 -7.36 14.14 -2.47
N THR A 31 -6.77 12.93 -2.44
CA THR A 31 -6.04 12.34 -3.56
C THR A 31 -6.61 10.95 -3.85
N SER A 32 -7.04 10.71 -5.10
CA SER A 32 -7.74 9.48 -5.46
C SER A 32 -7.19 8.84 -6.74
N PHE A 33 -6.65 7.63 -6.62
CA PHE A 33 -6.35 6.67 -7.68
C PHE A 33 -7.36 5.50 -7.67
N ARG A 34 -8.59 5.76 -7.20
CA ARG A 34 -9.61 4.72 -7.08
C ARG A 34 -9.87 4.09 -8.45
N SER A 35 -9.89 2.77 -8.50
CA SER A 35 -10.10 1.98 -9.72
C SER A 35 -9.09 2.25 -10.85
N ALA A 36 -7.98 2.97 -10.59
CA ALA A 36 -6.97 3.20 -11.60
C ALA A 36 -6.24 1.88 -11.94
N THR A 37 -5.70 1.80 -13.16
CA THR A 37 -4.95 0.63 -13.62
C THR A 37 -3.53 1.03 -14.01
N PHE A 38 -2.55 0.31 -13.47
CA PHE A 38 -1.13 0.43 -13.76
C PHE A 38 -0.61 -0.90 -14.31
N SER A 39 -0.42 -0.97 -15.63
CA SER A 39 -0.03 -2.19 -16.34
C SER A 39 1.36 -2.11 -17.00
N GLY A 40 2.02 -0.95 -16.92
CA GLY A 40 3.37 -0.73 -17.43
C GLY A 40 4.44 -1.60 -16.76
N ARG A 41 5.63 -1.69 -17.36
CA ARG A 41 6.76 -2.46 -16.78
C ARG A 41 7.20 -1.92 -15.42
N ALA A 42 7.06 -0.62 -15.18
CA ALA A 42 7.40 0.01 -13.91
C ALA A 42 6.40 1.09 -13.49
N THR A 43 6.01 1.08 -12.22
CA THR A 43 5.25 2.15 -11.56
C THR A 43 6.01 2.67 -10.35
N GLY A 44 6.35 3.96 -10.35
CA GLY A 44 7.16 4.60 -9.32
C GLY A 44 6.36 5.58 -8.46
N PHE A 45 6.33 5.31 -7.16
CA PHE A 45 5.94 6.22 -6.07
C PHE A 45 7.08 6.30 -5.03
N HIS A 46 8.34 6.22 -5.48
CA HIS A 46 9.49 6.24 -4.57
C HIS A 46 9.60 7.59 -3.86
N GLY A 47 9.67 7.60 -2.54
CA GLY A 47 9.82 8.84 -1.76
C GLY A 47 8.67 9.85 -1.91
N VAL A 48 7.49 9.39 -2.35
CA VAL A 48 6.32 10.26 -2.50
C VAL A 48 5.76 10.66 -1.13
N THR A 49 5.32 11.91 -1.00
CA THR A 49 4.56 12.37 0.16
C THR A 49 3.10 12.57 -0.24
N PHE A 50 2.20 11.90 0.48
CA PHE A 50 0.76 12.12 0.41
C PHE A 50 0.30 12.76 1.74
N SER A 51 0.02 14.06 1.72
CA SER A 51 -0.34 14.82 2.93
C SER A 51 -1.80 15.26 3.00
N GLY A 52 -2.58 15.01 1.94
CA GLY A 52 -4.02 15.24 1.92
C GLY A 52 -4.77 14.44 2.99
N GLY A 53 -5.85 14.99 3.55
CA GLY A 53 -6.65 14.32 4.59
C GLY A 53 -7.14 12.92 4.18
N SER A 54 -7.49 12.71 2.91
CA SER A 54 -7.96 11.43 2.38
C SER A 54 -7.18 10.98 1.15
N ILE A 55 -6.57 9.79 1.23
CA ILE A 55 -5.75 9.19 0.18
C ILE A 55 -6.36 7.84 -0.18
N SER A 56 -6.74 7.65 -1.45
CA SER A 56 -7.48 6.46 -1.87
C SER A 56 -6.87 5.80 -3.11
N PHE A 57 -6.45 4.56 -2.93
CA PHE A 57 -6.07 3.56 -3.92
C PHE A 57 -7.09 2.42 -3.97
N ARG A 58 -8.34 2.67 -3.56
CA ARG A 58 -9.37 1.62 -3.48
C ARG A 58 -9.61 1.00 -4.85
N GLY A 59 -9.60 -0.33 -4.91
CA GLY A 59 -9.82 -1.06 -6.16
C GLY A 59 -8.78 -0.80 -7.26
N VAL A 60 -7.65 -0.14 -6.94
CA VAL A 60 -6.58 0.05 -7.91
C VAL A 60 -6.02 -1.30 -8.36
N THR A 61 -5.62 -1.41 -9.62
CA THR A 61 -4.96 -2.60 -10.14
C THR A 61 -3.52 -2.28 -10.53
N PHE A 62 -2.57 -2.89 -9.82
CA PHE A 62 -1.16 -2.91 -10.14
C PHE A 62 -0.79 -4.28 -10.73
N SER A 63 -0.88 -4.39 -12.06
CA SER A 63 -0.56 -5.62 -12.82
C SER A 63 0.77 -5.54 -13.57
N GLY A 64 1.43 -4.38 -13.52
CA GLY A 64 2.73 -4.12 -14.13
C GLY A 64 3.91 -4.90 -13.53
N GLY A 65 5.11 -4.74 -14.11
CA GLY A 65 6.29 -5.50 -13.70
C GLY A 65 6.77 -5.20 -12.27
N SER A 66 7.19 -3.97 -12.00
CA SER A 66 7.65 -3.52 -10.68
C SER A 66 6.88 -2.30 -10.21
N ILE A 67 6.40 -2.33 -8.97
CA ILE A 67 5.71 -1.23 -8.30
C ILE A 67 6.51 -0.85 -7.06
N SER A 68 6.80 0.44 -6.87
CA SER A 68 7.59 0.88 -5.72
C SER A 68 6.95 2.07 -5.02
N PHE A 69 6.54 1.85 -3.77
CA PHE A 69 6.22 2.89 -2.79
C PHE A 69 7.40 3.15 -1.84
N ARG A 70 8.57 2.56 -2.08
CA ARG A 70 9.68 2.56 -1.14
C ARG A 70 9.97 3.97 -0.59
N GLY A 71 10.06 4.13 0.72
CA GLY A 71 10.38 5.42 1.34
C GLY A 71 9.28 6.47 1.26
N SER A 72 8.08 6.14 0.78
CA SER A 72 6.97 7.10 0.72
C SER A 72 6.38 7.36 2.11
N THR A 73 5.72 8.51 2.26
CA THR A 73 5.02 8.91 3.48
C THR A 73 3.55 9.17 3.17
N PHE A 74 2.68 8.51 3.94
CA PHE A 74 1.23 8.71 3.94
C PHE A 74 0.85 9.36 5.27
N SER A 75 0.72 10.68 5.28
CA SER A 75 0.41 11.46 6.49
C SER A 75 -1.03 11.96 6.56
N GLY A 76 -1.84 11.66 5.54
CA GLY A 76 -3.27 11.91 5.56
C GLY A 76 -3.99 11.17 6.69
N GLN A 77 -5.10 11.72 7.18
CA GLN A 77 -5.90 11.08 8.23
C GLN A 77 -6.33 9.66 7.84
N THR A 78 -6.63 9.44 6.56
CA THR A 78 -7.05 8.15 6.04
C THR A 78 -6.29 7.76 4.77
N THR A 79 -5.73 6.56 4.75
CA THR A 79 -5.12 5.93 3.58
C THR A 79 -5.81 4.59 3.29
N ARG A 80 -6.29 4.41 2.06
CA ARG A 80 -7.14 3.26 1.69
C ARG A 80 -6.67 2.56 0.43
N PHE A 81 -6.22 1.32 0.59
CA PHE A 81 -5.94 0.34 -0.45
C PHE A 81 -6.99 -0.79 -0.46
N ASP A 82 -8.18 -0.56 0.10
CA ASP A 82 -9.21 -1.60 0.17
C ASP A 82 -9.53 -2.14 -1.23
N GLY A 83 -9.55 -3.46 -1.36
CA GLY A 83 -9.81 -4.14 -2.64
C GLY A 83 -8.77 -3.89 -3.73
N ALA A 84 -7.62 -3.29 -3.41
CA ALA A 84 -6.52 -3.12 -4.36
C ALA A 84 -5.95 -4.49 -4.79
N THR A 85 -5.52 -4.56 -6.04
CA THR A 85 -4.88 -5.75 -6.62
C THR A 85 -3.40 -5.47 -6.86
N PHE A 86 -2.54 -6.25 -6.21
CA PHE A 86 -1.10 -6.28 -6.40
C PHE A 86 -0.72 -7.62 -7.03
N SER A 87 -0.89 -7.71 -8.35
CA SER A 87 -0.62 -8.92 -9.14
C SER A 87 0.63 -8.82 -10.02
N GLY A 88 1.26 -7.63 -10.05
CA GLY A 88 2.54 -7.41 -10.70
C GLY A 88 3.69 -8.23 -10.13
N GLY A 89 4.85 -8.20 -10.78
CA GLY A 89 6.00 -9.03 -10.38
C GLY A 89 6.52 -8.75 -8.96
N HIS A 90 6.71 -7.47 -8.62
CA HIS A 90 7.15 -7.06 -7.28
C HIS A 90 6.58 -5.72 -6.84
N THR A 91 5.97 -5.68 -5.65
CA THR A 91 5.49 -4.47 -4.98
C THR A 91 6.34 -4.14 -3.74
N ASN A 92 7.04 -3.02 -3.79
CA ASN A 92 7.96 -2.59 -2.75
C ASN A 92 7.33 -1.52 -1.86
N PHE A 93 6.81 -1.91 -0.70
CA PHE A 93 6.36 -1.03 0.37
C PHE A 93 7.42 -0.83 1.45
N ARG A 94 8.70 -1.13 1.21
CA ARG A 94 9.73 -1.05 2.25
C ARG A 94 9.99 0.39 2.66
N ARG A 95 10.22 0.62 3.96
CA ARG A 95 10.48 1.96 4.52
C ARG A 95 9.35 2.96 4.27
N VAL A 96 8.13 2.47 4.10
CA VAL A 96 6.96 3.35 4.00
C VAL A 96 6.55 3.79 5.40
N THR A 97 6.17 5.06 5.54
CA THR A 97 5.60 5.59 6.78
C THR A 97 4.11 5.84 6.59
N PHE A 98 3.28 5.15 7.37
CA PHE A 98 1.87 5.44 7.53
C PHE A 98 1.68 6.13 8.88
N SER A 99 1.41 7.44 8.88
CA SER A 99 1.21 8.21 10.13
C SER A 99 -0.24 8.69 10.31
N GLY A 100 -1.14 8.27 9.43
CA GLY A 100 -2.57 8.56 9.50
C GLY A 100 -3.28 7.82 10.64
N GLN A 101 -4.51 8.24 10.92
CA GLN A 101 -5.38 7.59 11.92
C GLN A 101 -5.93 6.25 11.42
N LEU A 102 -6.05 6.09 10.10
CA LEU A 102 -6.62 4.91 9.47
C LEU A 102 -5.82 4.49 8.24
N THR A 103 -5.34 3.25 8.21
CA THR A 103 -4.75 2.61 7.02
C THR A 103 -5.44 1.29 6.73
N ARG A 104 -6.03 1.11 5.55
CA ARG A 104 -6.77 -0.11 5.19
C ARG A 104 -6.21 -0.77 3.93
N PHE A 105 -6.02 -2.08 4.00
CA PHE A 105 -5.74 -3.00 2.89
C PHE A 105 -6.82 -4.10 2.82
N ASP A 106 -7.97 -3.87 3.43
CA ASP A 106 -9.02 -4.88 3.57
C ASP A 106 -9.52 -5.35 2.19
N GLY A 107 -9.71 -6.66 2.03
CA GLY A 107 -10.15 -7.23 0.76
C GLY A 107 -9.13 -7.11 -0.39
N ALA A 108 -7.90 -6.68 -0.13
CA ALA A 108 -6.85 -6.62 -1.15
C ALA A 108 -6.49 -8.02 -1.68
N ILE A 109 -5.97 -8.05 -2.90
CA ILE A 109 -5.43 -9.24 -3.56
C ILE A 109 -3.91 -9.06 -3.61
N PHE A 110 -3.19 -9.91 -2.89
CA PHE A 110 -1.75 -10.07 -3.06
C PHE A 110 -1.50 -11.41 -3.76
N SER A 111 -1.11 -11.31 -5.03
CA SER A 111 -0.76 -12.46 -5.89
C SER A 111 0.58 -12.31 -6.58
N GLY A 112 1.19 -11.13 -6.48
CA GLY A 112 2.60 -10.86 -6.75
C GLY A 112 3.41 -10.74 -5.47
N SER A 113 4.74 -10.76 -5.59
CA SER A 113 5.60 -10.57 -4.40
C SER A 113 5.42 -9.17 -3.82
N ALA A 114 5.30 -9.06 -2.50
CA ALA A 114 5.18 -7.76 -1.82
C ALA A 114 6.01 -7.72 -0.52
N SER A 115 6.52 -6.55 -0.16
CA SER A 115 7.32 -6.40 1.06
C SER A 115 7.06 -5.07 1.77
N PHE A 116 6.70 -5.16 3.05
CA PHE A 116 6.52 -4.06 4.00
C PHE A 116 7.68 -3.97 5.01
N GLN A 117 8.81 -4.62 4.74
CA GLN A 117 9.95 -4.59 5.66
C GLN A 117 10.43 -3.16 5.94
N LYS A 118 10.76 -2.89 7.20
CA LYS A 118 11.21 -1.59 7.72
C LYS A 118 10.18 -0.47 7.58
N SER A 119 8.90 -0.81 7.42
CA SER A 119 7.82 0.18 7.33
C SER A 119 7.25 0.48 8.71
N TYR A 120 6.83 1.72 8.89
CA TYR A 120 6.22 2.20 10.12
C TYR A 120 4.72 2.33 9.90
N PHE A 121 3.93 1.61 10.71
CA PHE A 121 2.47 1.58 10.63
C PHE A 121 1.78 2.64 11.51
N GLY A 122 2.54 3.51 12.17
CA GLY A 122 1.98 4.53 13.04
C GLY A 122 1.30 3.95 14.28
N SER A 123 0.52 4.79 14.96
CA SER A 123 -0.35 4.41 16.08
C SER A 123 -1.83 4.29 15.68
N GLY A 124 -2.16 4.65 14.44
CA GLY A 124 -3.53 4.57 13.91
C GLY A 124 -3.97 3.13 13.64
N ASP A 125 -5.26 2.95 13.34
CA ASP A 125 -5.83 1.64 13.05
C ASP A 125 -5.38 1.16 11.66
N VAL A 126 -4.61 0.08 11.61
CA VAL A 126 -4.12 -0.55 10.38
C VAL A 126 -4.79 -1.90 10.20
N SER A 127 -5.34 -2.17 9.02
CA SER A 127 -6.00 -3.46 8.78
C SER A 127 -5.67 -4.06 7.42
N PHE A 128 -5.48 -5.38 7.44
CA PHE A 128 -5.29 -6.29 6.31
C PHE A 128 -6.35 -7.40 6.34
N GLU A 129 -7.56 -7.08 6.83
CA GLU A 129 -8.59 -8.09 7.07
C GLU A 129 -9.23 -8.58 5.78
N ASN A 130 -9.67 -9.84 5.81
CA ASN A 130 -10.42 -10.48 4.74
C ASN A 130 -9.77 -10.34 3.34
N PRO A 131 -8.45 -10.59 3.18
CA PRO A 131 -7.85 -10.51 1.86
C PRO A 131 -8.55 -11.49 0.92
N LYS A 132 -8.72 -11.08 -0.34
CA LYS A 132 -9.27 -11.98 -1.36
C LYS A 132 -8.23 -12.99 -1.83
N GLN A 133 -6.95 -12.63 -1.77
CA GLN A 133 -5.81 -13.53 -2.02
C GLN A 133 -4.60 -13.08 -1.18
N TRP A 134 -3.86 -14.05 -0.64
CA TRP A 134 -2.67 -13.86 0.18
C TRP A 134 -1.61 -14.92 -0.17
N ASP A 135 -1.41 -15.17 -1.46
CA ASP A 135 -0.45 -16.18 -1.93
C ASP A 135 0.17 -15.77 -3.30
N PRO A 136 1.48 -15.45 -3.34
CA PRO A 136 2.33 -15.26 -2.17
C PRO A 136 1.83 -14.06 -1.33
N GLY A 137 1.87 -14.20 -0.01
CA GLY A 137 1.56 -13.11 0.91
C GLY A 137 2.68 -12.05 0.96
N PRO A 138 2.37 -10.79 1.32
CA PRO A 138 3.38 -9.79 1.63
C PRO A 138 4.24 -10.20 2.84
N THR A 139 5.49 -9.73 2.84
CA THR A 139 6.45 -9.96 3.94
C THR A 139 6.55 -8.75 4.87
N PHE A 140 6.64 -9.02 6.16
CA PHE A 140 6.74 -8.02 7.23
C PHE A 140 7.94 -8.32 8.14
N ASP A 141 8.36 -7.31 8.93
CA ASP A 141 9.50 -7.49 9.86
C ASP A 141 9.21 -8.53 10.94
N TRP A 142 7.93 -8.74 11.30
CA TRP A 142 7.53 -9.77 12.26
C TRP A 142 7.38 -11.18 11.68
N ASP A 143 7.45 -11.34 10.36
CA ASP A 143 7.46 -12.68 9.76
C ASP A 143 8.85 -13.33 9.87
N THR A 144 9.92 -12.52 10.01
CA THR A 144 11.27 -13.05 10.18
C THR A 144 11.52 -13.49 11.61
N ARG A 145 11.52 -14.81 11.84
CA ARG A 145 12.07 -15.40 13.07
C ARG A 145 13.58 -15.17 13.09
N VAL A 146 14.07 -14.37 14.03
CA VAL A 146 15.50 -14.26 14.29
C VAL A 146 15.83 -15.07 15.55
N PRO A 147 16.87 -15.93 15.54
CA PRO A 147 17.19 -16.78 16.70
C PRO A 147 17.51 -16.01 17.99
N TRP A 148 17.95 -14.74 17.86
CA TRP A 148 18.48 -13.93 18.95
C TRP A 148 17.54 -12.81 19.43
N ARG A 149 16.41 -12.59 18.76
CA ARG A 149 15.35 -11.74 19.32
C ARG A 149 14.20 -12.65 19.68
N SER A 150 13.90 -12.66 20.97
CA SER A 150 12.86 -13.47 21.56
C SER A 150 11.51 -13.23 20.89
N GLU A 151 11.26 -12.00 20.41
CA GLU A 151 9.93 -11.62 19.98
C GLU A 151 9.99 -10.56 18.85
N CYS A 152 9.72 -10.96 17.61
CA CYS A 152 9.31 -10.03 16.58
C CYS A 152 7.79 -9.85 16.69
N TRP A 153 7.33 -8.99 17.59
CA TRP A 153 5.90 -8.76 17.77
C TRP A 153 5.31 -7.98 16.60
N LYS A 154 4.23 -8.50 16.02
CA LYS A 154 3.35 -7.73 15.16
C LYS A 154 2.74 -6.58 16.00
N PRO A 155 2.72 -5.33 15.50
CA PRO A 155 2.09 -4.22 16.21
C PRO A 155 0.63 -4.51 16.56
N GLU A 156 0.18 -4.07 17.73
CA GLU A 156 -1.19 -4.29 18.21
C GLU A 156 -2.24 -3.57 17.36
N ASN A 157 -1.87 -2.42 16.79
CA ASN A 157 -2.72 -1.63 15.92
C ASN A 157 -2.85 -2.20 14.50
N VAL A 158 -2.17 -3.31 14.19
CA VAL A 158 -2.27 -4.00 12.90
C VAL A 158 -3.21 -5.20 13.02
N LYS A 159 -4.32 -5.16 12.29
CA LYS A 159 -5.34 -6.22 12.22
C LYS A 159 -5.17 -7.08 10.96
N PRO A 160 -5.58 -8.36 10.99
CA PRO A 160 -6.17 -9.05 12.14
C PRO A 160 -5.17 -9.38 13.26
N LEU A 161 -5.69 -9.76 14.43
CA LEU A 161 -4.87 -10.19 15.57
C LEU A 161 -4.11 -11.49 15.25
N LYS A 162 -4.83 -12.50 14.71
CA LYS A 162 -4.22 -13.74 14.20
C LYS A 162 -3.55 -13.46 12.86
N TRP A 163 -2.26 -13.75 12.76
CA TRP A 163 -1.43 -13.43 11.60
C TRP A 163 -0.66 -14.66 11.07
N PRO A 164 -0.50 -14.81 9.74
CA PRO A 164 -1.07 -14.00 8.67
C PRO A 164 -2.60 -14.16 8.54
N PRO A 165 -3.30 -13.20 7.90
CA PRO A 165 -4.72 -13.36 7.57
C PRO A 165 -4.93 -14.54 6.62
N SER A 166 -6.07 -15.22 6.73
CA SER A 166 -6.50 -16.22 5.76
C SER A 166 -7.27 -15.53 4.63
N ALA A 167 -6.97 -15.92 3.39
CA ALA A 167 -7.75 -15.46 2.26
C ALA A 167 -9.18 -16.01 2.33
N VAL A 168 -10.16 -15.15 2.08
CA VAL A 168 -11.58 -15.54 1.96
C VAL A 168 -11.90 -15.77 0.49
N SER A 169 -12.14 -17.03 0.12
CA SER A 169 -12.66 -17.39 -1.20
C SER A 169 -14.06 -16.79 -1.38
N ARG A 170 -14.26 -16.04 -2.46
CA ARG A 170 -15.59 -15.68 -2.94
C ARG A 170 -16.17 -16.80 -3.78
#